data_AF-A0A265Q8T4-F1
#
_entry.id   AF-A0A265Q8T4-F1
#
_cell.length_a   1.000
_cell.length_b   1.000
_cell.length_c   1.000
_cell.angle_alpha   90.00
_cell.angle_beta   90.00
_cell.angle_gamma   90.00
#
_symmetry.space_group_name_H-M   'P 1'
#
loop_
_entity.id
_entity.type
_entity.pdbx_description
1 polymer ?
#
loop_
_entity_poly.entity_id
_entity_poly.type
_entity_poly.pdbx_seq_one_letter_code
_entity_poly.pdbx_strand_id
1 'polypeptide(L)' 'MTMPNGFVRNEKYNYTTYTRYICSYDSKHKLLTVKSNTNPTVYQLGFEDIEDKDKRQAFFLDTDFIVEKLK' A
#
# COMPACT_ATOMS: atom_id res chain seq x y z
N MET A 1 -13.14 5.29 -1.74
CA MET A 1 -13.29 5.85 -0.39
C MET A 1 -12.33 5.14 0.54
N THR A 2 -11.60 5.87 1.39
CA THR A 2 -10.70 5.32 2.43
C THR A 2 -11.34 5.52 3.80
N MET A 3 -11.34 4.48 4.65
CA MET A 3 -11.77 4.62 6.04
C MET A 3 -10.64 5.26 6.85
N PRO A 4 -10.83 6.47 7.42
CA PRO A 4 -9.78 7.18 8.13
C PRO A 4 -9.45 6.53 9.47
N ASN A 5 -8.21 6.72 9.92
CA ASN A 5 -7.77 6.25 11.23
C ASN A 5 -8.57 6.95 12.35
N GLY A 6 -9.03 6.18 13.33
CA GLY A 6 -9.84 6.68 14.46
C GLY A 6 -11.35 6.61 14.26
N PHE A 7 -11.84 6.32 13.04
CA PHE A 7 -13.28 6.29 12.78
C PHE A 7 -13.98 5.07 13.39
N VAL A 8 -13.34 3.90 13.34
CA VAL A 8 -13.84 2.67 13.96
C VAL A 8 -12.88 2.24 15.06
N ARG A 9 -13.32 2.33 16.31
CA ARG A 9 -12.57 1.82 17.46
C ARG A 9 -12.89 0.33 17.65
N ASN A 10 -11.88 -0.49 17.84
CA ASN A 10 -12.09 -1.87 18.23
C ASN A 10 -12.42 -1.93 19.73
N GLU A 11 -13.50 -2.60 20.12
CA GLU A 11 -13.92 -2.69 21.53
C GLU A 11 -13.18 -3.80 22.29
N LYS A 12 -12.71 -4.83 21.59
CA LYS A 12 -11.98 -5.97 22.18
C LYS A 12 -10.49 -5.67 22.38
N TYR A 13 -9.93 -4.79 21.55
CA TYR A 13 -8.51 -4.47 21.54
C TYR A 13 -8.30 -2.98 21.40
N ASN A 14 -7.24 -2.42 22.00
CA ASN A 14 -6.98 -0.99 21.99
C ASN A 14 -6.36 -0.48 20.67
N TYR A 15 -6.97 -0.84 19.54
CA TYR A 15 -6.58 -0.37 18.20
C TYR A 15 -7.80 0.10 17.41
N THR A 16 -7.54 0.87 16.36
CA THR A 16 -8.54 1.38 15.42
C THR A 16 -8.54 0.53 14.15
N THR A 17 -9.72 0.33 13.56
CA THR A 17 -9.85 -0.28 12.23
C THR A 17 -9.84 0.84 11.19
N TYR A 18 -8.95 0.76 10.21
CA TYR A 18 -8.82 1.77 9.15
C TYR A 18 -8.25 1.16 7.88
N THR A 19 -8.41 1.86 6.74
CA THR A 19 -7.80 1.43 5.47
C THR A 19 -6.30 1.68 5.53
N ARG A 20 -5.47 0.64 5.50
CA ARG A 20 -3.99 0.75 5.53
C ARG A 20 -3.36 0.99 4.16
N TYR A 21 -3.95 0.41 3.13
CA TYR A 21 -3.50 0.56 1.75
C TYR A 21 -4.68 0.35 0.80
N ILE A 22 -4.51 0.82 -0.45
CA ILE A 22 -5.41 0.52 -1.56
C ILE A 22 -4.54 -0.07 -2.67
N CYS A 23 -4.98 -1.18 -3.25
CA CYS A 23 -4.36 -1.76 -4.43
C CYS A 23 -5.35 -1.92 -5.57
N SER A 24 -4.84 -1.89 -6.79
CA SER A 24 -5.56 -2.25 -8.02
C SER A 24 -4.64 -3.11 -8.86
N TYR A 25 -5.17 -4.20 -9.41
CA TYR A 25 -4.44 -5.10 -10.28
C TYR A 25 -5.00 -5.03 -11.71
N ASP A 26 -4.15 -4.66 -12.65
CA ASP A 26 -4.47 -4.71 -14.07
C ASP A 26 -4.11 -6.11 -14.61
N SER A 27 -5.13 -6.91 -14.95
CA SER A 27 -4.93 -8.26 -15.45
C SER A 27 -4.37 -8.32 -16.87
N LYS A 28 -4.61 -7.28 -17.69
CA LYS A 28 -4.12 -7.22 -19.06
C LYS A 28 -2.63 -6.95 -19.09
N HIS A 29 -2.18 -5.96 -18.31
CA HIS A 29 -0.77 -5.58 -18.23
C HIS A 29 -0.03 -6.32 -17.11
N LYS A 30 -0.74 -7.13 -16.32
CA LYS A 30 -0.20 -7.92 -15.21
C LYS A 30 0.56 -7.06 -14.18
N LEU A 31 -0.01 -5.90 -13.86
CA LEU A 31 0.62 -4.87 -13.04
C LEU A 31 -0.19 -4.63 -11.78
N LEU A 32 0.43 -4.82 -10.62
CA LEU A 32 -0.14 -4.42 -9.34
C LEU A 32 0.25 -2.96 -9.06
N THR A 33 -0.74 -2.13 -8.75
CA THR A 33 -0.52 -0.78 -8.25
C THR A 33 -1.01 -0.69 -6.82
N VAL A 34 -0.23 -0.07 -5.93
CA VAL A 34 -0.57 0.04 -4.51
C VAL A 34 -0.12 1.39 -3.96
N LYS A 35 -0.90 1.93 -3.02
CA LYS A 35 -0.51 3.08 -2.21
C LYS A 35 -0.91 2.86 -0.76
N SER A 36 -0.14 3.40 0.16
CA SER A 36 -0.47 3.34 1.59
C SER A 36 -1.45 4.47 1.97
N ASN A 37 -1.96 4.42 3.20
CA ASN A 37 -2.85 5.46 3.72
C ASN A 37 -2.12 6.71 4.19
N THR A 38 -0.82 6.60 4.49
CA THR A 38 0.02 7.69 5.01
C THR A 38 0.95 8.27 3.95
N ASN A 39 1.24 7.52 2.88
CA ASN A 39 2.06 7.95 1.76
C ASN A 39 1.26 7.92 0.46
N PRO A 40 1.03 9.09 -0.19
CA PRO A 40 0.31 9.16 -1.46
C PRO A 40 1.10 8.60 -2.66
N THR A 41 2.40 8.32 -2.51
CA THR A 41 3.23 7.69 -3.56
C THR A 41 2.61 6.37 -4.00
N VAL A 42 2.49 6.20 -5.31
CA VAL A 42 1.97 4.98 -5.94
C VAL A 42 3.14 4.10 -6.32
N TYR A 43 3.15 2.89 -5.78
CA TYR A 43 4.08 1.83 -6.13
C TYR A 43 3.48 0.94 -7.21
N GLN A 44 4.32 0.43 -8.09
CA GLN A 44 3.95 -0.51 -9.14
C GLN A 44 4.81 -1.77 -8.99
N LEU A 45 4.19 -2.94 -9.18
CA LEU A 45 4.87 -4.23 -9.13
C LEU A 45 4.41 -5.07 -10.30
N GLY A 46 5.34 -5.38 -11.19
CA GLY A 46 5.17 -6.33 -12.27
C GLY A 46 5.67 -7.73 -11.90
N PHE A 47 5.53 -8.68 -12.82
CA PHE A 47 6.12 -10.01 -12.64
C PHE A 47 7.64 -10.00 -12.87
N GLU A 48 8.14 -8.99 -13.57
CA GLU A 48 9.55 -8.70 -13.80
C GLU A 48 10.30 -8.31 -12.51
N ASP A 49 9.59 -7.76 -11.52
CA ASP A 49 10.16 -7.40 -10.22
C ASP A 49 10.29 -8.61 -9.26
N ILE A 50 9.83 -9.79 -9.67
CA ILE A 50 9.93 -11.04 -8.91
C ILE A 50 11.23 -11.75 -9.29
N GLU A 51 12.26 -11.63 -8.44
CA GLU A 51 13.59 -12.20 -8.71
C GLU A 51 13.59 -13.75 -8.74
N ASP A 52 13.05 -14.38 -7.71
CA ASP A 52 12.85 -15.83 -7.58
C ASP A 52 11.37 -16.20 -7.68
N LYS A 53 10.98 -16.87 -8.78
CA LYS A 53 9.59 -17.23 -9.09
C LYS A 53 9.04 -18.37 -8.21
N ASP A 54 9.91 -19.13 -7.57
CA ASP A 54 9.54 -20.29 -6.77
C ASP A 54 9.49 -19.96 -5.27
N LYS A 55 9.89 -18.74 -4.89
CA LYS A 55 9.87 -18.27 -3.50
C LYS A 55 8.95 -17.08 -3.29
N ARG A 56 8.36 -17.04 -2.09
CA ARG A 56 7.63 -15.87 -1.61
C ARG A 56 8.62 -14.74 -1.34
N GLN A 57 8.34 -13.56 -1.91
CA GLN A 57 9.12 -12.35 -1.70
C GLN A 57 8.28 -11.31 -0.95
N ALA A 58 8.95 -10.52 -0.11
CA ALA A 58 8.34 -9.42 0.61
C ALA A 58 8.60 -8.11 -0.14
N PHE A 59 7.57 -7.28 -0.21
CA PHE A 59 7.65 -5.92 -0.73
C PHE A 59 7.20 -4.96 0.36
N PHE A 60 7.94 -3.87 0.55
CA PHE A 60 7.71 -2.90 1.61
C PHE A 60 7.30 -1.55 1.02
N LEU A 61 6.26 -0.96 1.60
CA LEU A 61 5.80 0.39 1.27
C LEU A 61 6.41 1.36 2.26
N ASP A 62 6.92 2.49 1.76
CA ASP A 62 7.29 3.58 2.64
C ASP A 62 6.01 4.22 3.20
N THR A 63 5.96 4.36 4.52
CA THR A 63 4.84 4.98 5.22
C THR A 63 5.04 6.48 5.39
N ASP A 64 6.27 6.96 5.29
CA ASP A 64 6.58 8.36 5.50
C ASP A 64 6.46 9.12 4.17
N PHE A 65 5.67 10.19 4.17
CA PHE A 65 5.54 11.05 3.00
C PHE A 65 6.55 12.19 3.08
N ILE A 66 7.60 12.12 2.26
CA ILE A 66 8.57 13.20 2.11
C ILE A 66 8.12 14.11 0.96
N VAL A 67 7.72 15.33 1.29
CA VAL A 67 7.39 16.35 0.29
C VAL A 67 8.67 16.95 -0.26
N GLU A 68 8.99 16.66 -1.51
CA GLU A 68 9.97 17.46 -2.24
C GLU A 68 9.39 18.84 -2.51
N LYS A 69 10.02 19.89 -1.99
CA LYS A 69 9.64 21.26 -2.33
C LYS A 69 9.91 21.48 -3.82
N LEU A 70 8.87 21.89 -4.55
CA LEU A 70 9.05 22.44 -5.90
C LEU A 70 10.02 23.62 -5.78
N LYS A 71 11.14 23.56 -6.52
CA LYS A 71 12.10 24.65 -6.64
C LYS A 71 11.52 25.78 -7.47
#